data_AF-A0A953AX68-F1
#
_entry.id   AF-A0A953AX68-F1
#
_cell.length_a   1.000
_cell.length_b   1.000
_cell.length_c   1.000
_cell.angle_alpha   90.00
_cell.angle_beta   90.00
_cell.angle_gamma   90.00
#
_symmetry.space_group_name_H-M   'P 1'
#
loop_
_entity.id
_entity.type
_entity.pdbx_description
1 polymer ?
#
loop_
_entity_poly.entity_id
_entity_poly.type
_entity_poly.pdbx_seq_one_letter_code
_entity_poly.pdbx_strand_id
1 'polypeptide(L)'
;MATVKDAERRLAVVTSWAVSGGFGLACILTGFRDAQEVPGLIGFAVVIAGLVAHVIINRVFGTGFTNGEIVLGFIIFGVALLVFMAAWIADPAFGEARVVIGLAGFAAIIACFIAYIVTKHGLKGSFSMFHLMRDRQPAAGTRIGRRERDV
;
A
#
# COMPACT_ATOMS: atom_id res chain seq x y z
N MET A 1 6.73 9.95 -25.78
CA MET A 1 7.92 9.10 -26.00
C MET A 1 8.46 8.75 -24.62
N ALA A 2 8.50 7.47 -24.24
CA ALA A 2 9.03 7.07 -22.94
C ALA A 2 10.54 7.37 -22.91
N THR A 3 11.04 7.92 -21.81
CA THR A 3 12.47 8.16 -21.67
C THR A 3 13.20 6.85 -21.40
N VAL A 4 14.51 6.80 -21.66
CA VAL A 4 15.35 5.63 -21.32
C VAL A 4 15.21 5.30 -19.82
N LYS A 5 15.18 6.33 -18.98
CA LYS A 5 15.00 6.20 -17.53
C LYS A 5 13.65 5.57 -17.14
N ASP A 6 12.58 5.86 -17.89
CA ASP A 6 11.26 5.24 -17.65
C ASP A 6 11.27 3.75 -18.00
N ALA A 7 11.99 3.37 -19.07
CA ALA A 7 12.14 1.98 -19.48
C ALA A 7 12.97 1.19 -18.46
N GLU A 8 14.09 1.74 -17.98
CA GLU A 8 14.93 1.14 -16.94
C GLU A 8 14.16 0.91 -15.65
N ARG A 9 13.40 1.91 -15.18
CA ARG A 9 12.54 1.78 -14.00
C ARG A 9 11.54 0.63 -14.18
N ARG A 10 10.84 0.60 -15.32
CA ARG A 10 9.81 -0.43 -15.60
C ARG A 10 10.43 -1.83 -15.61
N LEU A 11 11.58 -1.99 -16.26
CA LEU A 11 12.31 -3.26 -16.27
C LEU A 11 12.70 -3.69 -14.86
N ALA A 12 13.28 -2.79 -14.06
CA ALA A 12 13.65 -3.10 -12.67
C ALA A 12 12.45 -3.55 -11.83
N VAL A 13 11.31 -2.85 -11.95
CA VAL A 13 10.07 -3.22 -11.25
C VAL A 13 9.58 -4.60 -11.68
N VAL A 14 9.48 -4.83 -13.00
CA VAL A 14 8.97 -6.11 -13.54
C VAL A 14 9.87 -7.28 -13.15
N THR A 15 11.19 -7.14 -13.28
CA THR A 15 12.14 -8.19 -12.91
C THR A 15 12.10 -8.46 -11.40
N SER A 16 12.00 -7.41 -10.57
CA SER A 16 11.85 -7.56 -9.12
C SER A 16 10.59 -8.37 -8.78
N TRP A 17 9.45 -8.08 -9.42
CA TRP A 17 8.21 -8.82 -9.19
C TRP A 17 8.22 -10.22 -9.81
N ALA A 18 8.90 -10.45 -10.93
CA ALA A 18 9.04 -11.78 -11.50
C ALA A 18 9.73 -12.74 -10.53
N VAL A 19 10.81 -12.27 -9.88
CA VAL A 19 11.56 -13.06 -8.89
C VAL A 19 10.77 -13.19 -7.59
N SER A 20 10.42 -12.07 -6.96
CA SER A 20 9.77 -12.09 -5.64
C SER A 20 8.33 -12.62 -5.69
N GLY A 21 7.56 -12.25 -6.71
CA GLY A 21 6.19 -12.73 -6.90
C GLY A 21 6.15 -14.21 -7.25
N GLY A 22 7.00 -14.68 -8.17
CA GLY A 22 7.06 -16.09 -8.55
C GLY A 22 7.54 -16.99 -7.41
N PHE A 23 8.66 -16.64 -6.78
CA PHE A 23 9.21 -17.40 -5.66
C PHE A 23 8.30 -17.34 -4.42
N GLY A 24 7.80 -16.15 -4.09
CA GLY A 24 6.87 -15.96 -2.98
C GLY A 24 5.59 -16.75 -3.16
N LEU A 25 5.00 -16.74 -4.36
CA LEU A 25 3.82 -17.55 -4.66
C LEU A 25 4.10 -19.05 -4.55
N ALA A 26 5.24 -19.53 -5.03
CA ALA A 26 5.63 -20.93 -4.90
C ALA A 26 5.68 -21.35 -3.42
N CYS A 27 6.34 -20.57 -2.56
CA CYS A 27 6.41 -20.83 -1.12
C CYS A 27 5.02 -20.79 -0.44
N ILE A 28 4.17 -19.83 -0.81
CA ILE A 28 2.78 -19.75 -0.31
C ILE A 28 2.03 -21.03 -0.67
N LEU A 29 2.07 -21.45 -1.94
CA LEU A 29 1.36 -22.64 -2.41
C LEU A 29 1.89 -23.92 -1.75
N THR A 30 3.20 -24.03 -1.52
CA THR A 30 3.79 -25.13 -0.74
C THR A 30 3.24 -25.15 0.68
N GLY A 31 3.20 -24.00 1.37
CA GLY A 31 2.64 -23.91 2.72
C GLY A 31 1.16 -24.31 2.80
N PHE A 32 0.35 -23.88 1.83
CA PHE A 32 -1.06 -24.29 1.75
C PHE A 32 -1.23 -25.78 1.44
N ARG A 33 -0.44 -26.32 0.50
CA ARG A 33 -0.51 -27.73 0.10
C ARG A 33 -0.17 -28.65 1.26
N ASP A 34 0.95 -28.41 1.91
CA ASP A 34 1.49 -29.30 2.95
C ASP A 34 0.99 -28.93 4.36
N ALA A 35 0.13 -27.91 4.47
CA ALA A 35 -0.37 -27.35 5.72
C ALA A 35 0.76 -26.97 6.70
N GLN A 36 1.85 -26.41 6.16
CA GLN A 36 3.02 -25.97 6.92
C GLN A 36 3.09 -24.45 6.96
N GLU A 37 3.05 -23.88 8.15
CA GLU A 37 3.01 -22.43 8.34
C GLU A 37 4.28 -21.73 7.85
N VAL A 38 5.45 -22.29 8.18
CA VAL A 38 6.75 -21.69 7.89
C VAL A 38 6.96 -21.37 6.40
N PRO A 39 6.84 -22.32 5.45
CA PRO A 39 7.00 -22.00 4.03
C PRO A 39 5.93 -21.01 3.54
N GLY A 40 4.70 -21.10 4.04
CA GLY A 40 3.63 -20.16 3.70
C GLY A 40 3.97 -18.71 4.11
N LEU A 41 4.38 -18.52 5.35
CA LEU A 41 4.75 -17.22 5.90
C LEU A 41 6.03 -16.66 5.25
N ILE A 42 7.02 -17.52 4.94
CA ILE A 42 8.20 -17.12 4.15
C ILE A 42 7.77 -16.59 2.78
N GLY A 43 6.82 -17.25 2.12
CA GLY A 43 6.32 -16.80 0.83
C GLY A 43 5.69 -15.40 0.90
N PHE A 44 4.87 -15.12 1.92
CA PHE A 44 4.36 -13.77 2.17
C PHE A 44 5.48 -12.77 2.49
N ALA A 45 6.48 -13.15 3.28
CA ALA A 45 7.64 -12.30 3.57
C ALA A 45 8.42 -11.93 2.30
N VAL A 46 8.56 -12.86 1.34
CA VAL A 46 9.17 -12.60 0.03
C VAL A 46 8.32 -11.63 -0.79
N VAL A 47 6.99 -11.80 -0.81
CA VAL A 47 6.08 -10.85 -1.50
C VAL A 47 6.21 -9.44 -0.91
N ILE A 48 6.28 -9.34 0.42
CA ILE A 48 6.52 -8.07 1.12
C ILE A 48 7.88 -7.49 0.74
N ALA A 49 8.93 -8.31 0.68
CA ALA A 49 10.25 -7.86 0.22
C ALA A 49 10.20 -7.34 -1.23
N GLY A 50 9.41 -7.96 -2.11
CA GLY A 50 9.12 -7.48 -3.46
C GLY A 50 8.46 -6.10 -3.48
N LEU A 51 7.49 -5.88 -2.60
CA LEU A 51 6.86 -4.56 -2.41
C LEU A 51 7.88 -3.52 -1.93
N VAL A 52 8.71 -3.85 -0.94
CA VAL A 52 9.76 -2.97 -0.43
C VAL A 52 10.78 -2.64 -1.53
N ALA A 53 11.19 -3.63 -2.32
CA ALA A 53 12.08 -3.42 -3.46
C ALA A 53 11.46 -2.46 -4.49
N HIS A 54 10.16 -2.59 -4.81
CA HIS A 54 9.46 -1.65 -5.68
C HIS A 54 9.47 -0.22 -5.10
N VAL A 55 9.24 -0.06 -3.79
CA VAL A 55 9.36 1.25 -3.12
C VAL A 55 10.77 1.83 -3.26
N ILE A 56 11.81 1.02 -3.06
CA ILE A 56 13.21 1.43 -3.21
C ILE A 56 13.51 1.85 -4.66
N ILE A 57 13.09 1.05 -5.64
CA ILE A 57 13.24 1.37 -7.07
C ILE A 57 12.57 2.71 -7.37
N ASN A 58 11.32 2.90 -6.93
CA ASN A 58 10.63 4.18 -7.10
C ASN A 58 11.41 5.34 -6.48
N ARG A 59 12.03 5.14 -5.31
CA ARG A 59 12.86 6.16 -4.67
C ARG A 59 14.12 6.49 -5.47
N VAL A 60 14.83 5.49 -5.99
CA VAL A 60 16.05 5.64 -6.80
C VAL A 60 15.76 6.41 -8.10
N PHE A 61 14.64 6.10 -8.76
CA PHE A 61 14.24 6.76 -10.00
C PHE A 61 13.53 8.11 -9.78
N GLY A 62 13.19 8.47 -8.54
CA GLY A 62 12.53 9.74 -8.20
C GLY A 62 11.04 9.76 -8.52
N THR A 63 10.39 8.60 -8.54
CA THR A 63 8.99 8.42 -8.93
C THR A 63 8.16 7.83 -7.78
N GLY A 64 6.85 7.71 -7.98
CA GLY A 64 5.95 6.94 -7.11
C GLY A 64 5.32 5.77 -7.86
N PHE A 65 4.43 5.04 -7.16
CA PHE A 65 3.51 4.15 -7.86
C PHE A 65 2.59 4.95 -8.78
N THR A 66 2.40 4.43 -9.98
CA THR A 66 1.43 4.91 -10.95
C THR A 66 0.03 4.41 -10.61
N ASN A 67 -1.01 5.07 -11.11
CA ASN A 67 -2.40 4.62 -10.92
C ASN A 67 -2.60 3.18 -11.40
N GLY A 68 -1.99 2.79 -12.53
CA GLY A 68 -2.06 1.43 -13.04
C GLY A 68 -1.41 0.40 -12.13
N GLU A 69 -0.24 0.71 -11.55
CA GLU A 69 0.44 -0.16 -10.58
C GLU A 69 -0.37 -0.34 -9.29
N ILE A 70 -1.02 0.74 -8.80
CA ILE A 70 -1.89 0.70 -7.62
C ILE A 70 -3.12 -0.18 -7.90
N VAL A 71 -3.82 0.07 -9.02
CA VAL A 71 -5.01 -0.68 -9.41
C VAL A 71 -4.65 -2.16 -9.60
N LEU A 72 -3.55 -2.47 -10.27
CA LEU A 72 -3.08 -3.85 -10.44
C LEU A 72 -2.82 -4.54 -9.10
N GLY A 73 -2.14 -3.85 -8.18
CA GLY A 73 -1.89 -4.38 -6.83
C GLY A 73 -3.18 -4.70 -6.07
N PHE A 74 -4.16 -3.79 -6.11
CA PHE A 74 -5.47 -4.02 -5.48
C PHE A 74 -6.26 -5.15 -6.13
N ILE A 75 -6.24 -5.26 -7.46
CA ILE A 75 -6.93 -6.35 -8.16
C ILE A 75 -6.31 -7.69 -7.77
N ILE A 76 -4.98 -7.82 -7.82
CA ILE A 76 -4.29 -9.06 -7.46
C ILE A 76 -4.57 -9.42 -6.00
N PHE A 77 -4.48 -8.44 -5.08
CA PHE A 77 -4.78 -8.64 -3.67
C PHE A 77 -6.23 -9.08 -3.44
N GLY A 78 -7.19 -8.39 -4.06
CA GLY A 78 -8.62 -8.68 -3.94
C GLY A 78 -8.97 -10.06 -4.49
N VAL A 79 -8.45 -10.43 -5.66
CA VAL A 79 -8.64 -11.77 -6.24
C VAL A 79 -8.04 -12.84 -5.33
N ALA A 80 -6.81 -12.64 -4.83
CA ALA A 80 -6.18 -13.59 -3.92
C ALA A 80 -6.99 -13.79 -2.62
N LEU A 81 -7.52 -12.71 -2.05
CA LEU A 81 -8.37 -12.76 -0.86
C LEU A 81 -9.69 -13.50 -1.14
N LEU A 82 -10.33 -13.22 -2.27
CA LEU A 82 -11.56 -13.90 -2.66
C LEU A 82 -11.35 -15.40 -2.89
N VAL A 83 -10.24 -15.77 -3.55
CA VAL A 83 -9.87 -17.19 -3.75
C VAL A 83 -9.62 -17.88 -2.40
N PHE A 84 -8.92 -17.22 -1.48
CA PHE A 84 -8.71 -17.76 -0.13
C PHE A 84 -10.03 -17.96 0.62
N MET A 85 -10.93 -16.97 0.60
CA MET A 85 -12.25 -17.07 1.23
C MET A 85 -13.10 -18.19 0.60
N ALA A 86 -13.08 -18.30 -0.72
CA ALA A 86 -13.78 -19.38 -1.43
C ALA A 86 -13.22 -20.75 -1.04
N ALA A 87 -11.90 -20.90 -0.95
CA ALA A 87 -11.25 -22.13 -0.51
C ALA A 87 -11.63 -22.50 0.93
N TRP A 88 -11.67 -21.52 1.83
CA TRP A 88 -12.07 -21.75 3.21
C TRP A 88 -13.54 -22.19 3.34
N ILE A 89 -14.45 -21.58 2.57
CA ILE A 89 -15.88 -21.94 2.60
C ILE A 89 -16.13 -23.30 1.92
N ALA A 90 -15.40 -23.61 0.85
CA ALA A 90 -15.61 -24.81 0.05
C ALA A 90 -15.03 -26.08 0.68
N ASP A 91 -14.03 -25.97 1.55
CA ASP A 91 -13.37 -27.10 2.19
C ASP A 91 -13.75 -27.20 3.68
N PRO A 92 -14.61 -28.17 4.08
CA PRO A 92 -14.96 -28.39 5.48
C PRO A 92 -13.78 -28.84 6.36
N ALA A 93 -12.70 -29.35 5.75
CA ALA A 93 -11.49 -29.80 6.42
C ALA A 93 -10.36 -28.76 6.32
N PHE A 94 -10.70 -27.49 6.13
CA PHE A 94 -9.71 -26.42 6.06
C PHE A 94 -8.97 -26.27 7.40
N GLY A 95 -7.75 -26.82 7.45
CA GLY A 95 -6.96 -26.88 8.66
C GLY A 95 -6.51 -25.52 9.20
N GLU A 96 -6.30 -25.44 10.51
CA GLU A 96 -5.88 -24.24 11.23
C GLU A 96 -4.63 -23.58 10.63
N ALA A 97 -3.61 -24.37 10.27
CA ALA A 97 -2.38 -23.86 9.66
C ALA A 97 -2.65 -23.05 8.37
N ARG A 98 -3.59 -23.49 7.52
CA ARG A 98 -3.94 -22.77 6.28
C ARG A 98 -4.63 -21.44 6.57
N VAL A 99 -5.46 -21.41 7.62
CA VAL A 99 -6.11 -20.18 8.09
C VAL A 99 -5.06 -19.20 8.62
N VAL A 100 -4.12 -19.68 9.45
CA VAL A 100 -3.02 -18.86 9.99
C VAL A 100 -2.18 -18.27 8.87
N ILE A 101 -1.75 -19.09 7.91
CA ILE A 101 -0.96 -18.63 6.74
C ILE A 101 -1.69 -17.52 6.00
N GLY A 102 -2.96 -17.73 5.65
CA GLY A 102 -3.74 -16.75 4.90
C GLY A 102 -3.97 -15.46 5.69
N LEU A 103 -4.49 -15.57 6.91
CA LEU A 103 -4.87 -14.42 7.72
C LEU A 103 -3.64 -13.57 8.09
N ALA A 104 -2.56 -14.20 8.56
CA ALA A 104 -1.33 -13.50 8.91
C ALA A 104 -0.69 -12.86 7.67
N GLY A 105 -0.67 -13.57 6.54
CA GLY A 105 -0.11 -13.09 5.28
C GLY A 105 -0.84 -11.88 4.72
N PHE A 106 -2.17 -11.94 4.60
CA PHE A 106 -2.97 -10.81 4.12
C PHE A 106 -2.92 -9.62 5.08
N ALA A 107 -2.99 -9.86 6.40
CA ALA A 107 -2.87 -8.80 7.40
C ALA A 107 -1.50 -8.09 7.30
N ALA A 108 -0.42 -8.85 7.11
CA ALA A 108 0.91 -8.28 6.95
C ALA A 108 1.03 -7.43 5.68
N ILE A 109 0.47 -7.86 4.55
CA ILE A 109 0.44 -7.06 3.31
C ILE A 109 -0.32 -5.74 3.53
N ILE A 110 -1.49 -5.79 4.16
CA ILE A 110 -2.28 -4.59 4.48
C ILE A 110 -1.46 -3.65 5.38
N ALA A 111 -0.85 -4.19 6.43
CA ALA A 111 -0.03 -3.40 7.36
C ALA A 111 1.15 -2.73 6.65
N CYS A 112 1.85 -3.44 5.76
CA CYS A 112 2.93 -2.86 4.94
C CYS A 112 2.42 -1.75 4.01
N PHE A 113 1.26 -1.94 3.39
CA PHE A 113 0.66 -0.93 2.53
C PHE A 113 0.26 0.33 3.31
N ILE A 114 -0.35 0.18 4.49
CA ILE A 114 -0.67 1.30 5.38
C ILE A 114 0.61 2.02 5.81
N ALA A 115 1.64 1.28 6.23
CA ALA A 115 2.94 1.84 6.59
C ALA A 115 3.56 2.64 5.43
N TYR A 116 3.44 2.15 4.20
CA TYR A 116 3.86 2.90 3.01
C TYR A 116 3.08 4.21 2.82
N ILE A 117 1.75 4.20 2.97
CA ILE A 117 0.94 5.43 2.85
C ILE A 117 1.37 6.45 3.91
N VAL A 118 1.50 6.03 5.17
CA VAL A 118 1.87 6.88 6.30
C VAL A 118 3.26 7.47 6.12
N THR A 119 4.24 6.66 5.69
CA THR A 119 5.62 7.13 5.49
C THR A 119 5.75 8.08 4.31
N LYS A 120 5.01 7.84 3.22
CA LYS A 120 5.10 8.67 2.01
C LYS A 120 4.34 9.99 2.10
N HIS A 121 3.09 9.96 2.56
CA HIS A 121 2.25 11.16 2.61
C HIS A 121 2.42 11.91 3.94
N GLY A 122 3.03 11.26 4.94
CA GLY A 122 3.30 11.81 6.26
C GLY A 122 2.04 12.02 7.10
N LEU A 123 2.18 11.92 8.42
CA LEU A 123 1.23 12.54 9.36
C LEU A 123 1.33 14.09 9.32
N LYS A 124 2.39 14.63 8.72
CA LYS A 124 2.77 16.05 8.73
C LYS A 124 1.93 16.95 7.83
N GLY A 125 1.30 16.43 6.77
CA GLY A 125 0.37 17.21 5.94
C GLY A 125 -0.83 17.74 6.73
N SER A 126 -1.32 16.94 7.69
CA SER A 126 -2.47 17.31 8.53
C SER A 126 -2.14 18.44 9.53
N PHE A 127 -0.92 18.50 10.06
CA PHE A 127 -0.52 19.56 11.00
C PHE A 127 -0.24 20.91 10.32
N SER A 128 0.24 20.89 9.06
CA SER A 128 0.47 22.13 8.30
C SER A 128 -0.82 22.92 8.03
N MET A 129 -1.98 22.25 7.97
CA MET A 129 -3.26 22.90 7.70
C MET A 129 -3.79 23.69 8.92
N PHE A 130 -3.48 23.23 10.14
CA PHE A 130 -3.85 23.92 11.38
C PHE A 130 -3.08 25.23 11.60
N HIS A 131 -1.83 25.33 11.13
CA HIS A 131 -1.07 26.59 11.20
C HIS A 131 -1.61 27.66 10.25
N LEU A 132 -2.05 27.28 9.04
CA LEU A 132 -2.67 28.20 8.07
C LEU A 132 -4.02 28.76 8.53
N MET A 133 -4.77 28.02 9.37
CA MET A 133 -6.05 28.47 9.91
C MET A 133 -5.88 29.51 11.02
N ARG A 134 -4.80 29.41 11.81
CA ARG A 134 -4.48 30.35 12.91
C ARG A 134 -4.05 31.73 12.37
N ASP A 135 -3.29 31.76 11.29
CA ASP A 135 -2.77 33.01 10.71
C ASP A 135 -3.82 33.75 9.84
N ARG A 136 -4.97 33.12 9.56
CA ARG A 136 -6.08 33.71 8.81
C ARG A 136 -7.18 34.34 9.67
N GLN A 137 -7.03 34.40 10.99
CA GLN A 137 -7.95 35.17 11.82
C GLN A 137 -7.72 36.66 11.52
N PRO A 138 -8.60 37.34 10.77
CA PRO A 138 -8.50 38.77 10.62
C PRO A 138 -8.78 39.35 12.00
N ALA A 139 -8.02 40.37 12.42
CA ALA A 139 -8.42 41.23 13.51
C ALA A 139 -9.75 41.90 13.12
N ALA A 140 -10.87 41.22 13.38
CA ALA A 140 -12.22 41.75 13.26
C ALA A 140 -12.48 42.62 14.49
N GLY A 141 -11.66 43.65 14.61
CA GLY A 141 -11.74 44.69 15.60
C GLY A 141 -11.67 46.03 14.89
N THR A 142 -12.80 46.73 14.89
CA THR A 142 -12.88 48.20 14.89
C THR A 142 -12.81 48.93 13.55
N ARG A 143 -13.97 49.10 12.90
CA ARG A 143 -14.39 50.36 12.22
C ARG A 143 -15.90 50.51 12.43
N ILE A 144 -16.33 51.01 13.60
CA ILE A 144 -16.72 52.41 13.82
C ILE A 144 -17.65 52.92 12.71
N GLY A 145 -18.94 52.98 13.05
CA GLY A 145 -19.94 53.70 12.28
C GLY A 145 -19.61 55.19 12.21
N ARG A 146 -19.59 55.73 11.00
CA ARG A 146 -19.60 57.17 10.73
C ARG A 146 -20.04 57.45 9.29
N ARG A 147 -21.35 57.66 9.11
CA ARG A 147 -22.08 58.32 8.00
C ARG A 147 -23.49 57.72 8.00
N GLU A 148 -24.62 58.41 8.08
CA GLU A 148 -24.97 59.79 7.73
C GLU A 148 -26.18 60.20 8.61
N ARG A 149 -26.05 61.30 9.35
CA ARG A 149 -27.16 62.13 9.82
C ARG A 149 -26.67 63.56 9.69
N ASP A 150 -26.97 64.17 8.56
CA ASP A 150 -26.98 65.63 8.38
C ASP A 150 -28.21 65.94 7.49
N VAL A 151 -29.29 66.33 8.18
CA VAL A 151 -30.35 67.25 7.72
C VAL A 151 -30.15 68.52 8.51
#